data_AF-A0A955WNA4-F1
#
_entry.id   AF-A0A955WNA4-F1
#
_cell.length_a   1.000
_cell.length_b   1.000
_cell.length_c   1.000
_cell.angle_alpha   90.00
_cell.angle_beta   90.00
_cell.angle_gamma   90.00
#
_symmetry.space_group_name_H-M   'P 1'
#
loop_
_entity.id
_entity.type
_entity.pdbx_description
1 polymer ?
#
loop_
_entity_poly.entity_id
_entity_poly.type
_entity_poly.pdbx_seq_one_letter_code
_entity_poly.pdbx_strand_id
1 'polypeptide(L)'
;PDSRFEAANYKNVFIPSNVEVLDEVRHRFGSFYVQLFDAALEKAGGKALVTEYAWQTDSCDPCPVPPLTPADLYTLGGDVFGEGSASDDGEPRVAGQPYFGPASSWVLTRLHTRYSKDTLSEDIVFTPAKPVRGGRALGYGKSDEQPGAVEMASSNNFQGRYIIRHYWEGEVACDNPEWGRWGGPPDGGDRTQAATELA
;
A
#
# COMPACT_ATOMS: atom_id res chain seq x y z
N PRO A 1 -5.49 -14.14 7.84
CA PRO A 1 -4.55 -14.49 6.73
C PRO A 1 -3.26 -13.68 6.86
N ASP A 2 -2.10 -14.35 6.87
CA ASP A 2 -0.77 -13.75 7.11
C ASP A 2 0.07 -13.55 5.83
N SER A 3 -0.41 -14.09 4.71
CA SER A 3 0.27 -14.10 3.43
C SER A 3 -0.34 -13.06 2.49
N ARG A 4 0.50 -12.44 1.66
CA ARG A 4 0.02 -11.72 0.48
C ARG A 4 -0.36 -12.73 -0.60
N PHE A 5 -1.16 -12.29 -1.57
CA PHE A 5 -1.54 -13.12 -2.71
C PHE A 5 -1.01 -12.54 -4.01
N GLU A 6 -0.82 -13.40 -5.01
CA GLU A 6 -0.46 -13.02 -6.37
C GLU A 6 -1.15 -13.93 -7.38
N ALA A 7 -1.13 -13.56 -8.65
CA ALA A 7 -1.69 -14.38 -9.71
C ALA A 7 -0.80 -15.58 -9.99
N ALA A 8 -1.36 -16.79 -9.97
CA ALA A 8 -0.66 -18.01 -10.34
C ALA A 8 -0.55 -18.15 -11.88
N ASN A 9 -1.51 -17.60 -12.62
CA ASN A 9 -1.63 -17.74 -14.07
C ASN A 9 -1.32 -16.47 -14.87
N TYR A 10 -0.90 -15.40 -14.20
CA TYR A 10 -0.48 -14.15 -14.85
C TYR A 10 0.85 -13.65 -14.30
N LYS A 11 1.53 -12.83 -15.09
CA LYS A 11 2.74 -12.14 -14.64
C LYS A 11 2.38 -11.17 -13.51
N ASN A 12 3.12 -11.23 -12.40
CA ASN A 12 2.99 -10.29 -11.31
C ASN A 12 4.10 -9.25 -11.39
N VAL A 13 3.74 -7.98 -11.23
CA VAL A 13 4.68 -6.86 -11.12
C VAL A 13 4.25 -5.95 -9.98
N PHE A 14 5.12 -5.06 -9.54
CA PHE A 14 4.80 -4.06 -8.53
C PHE A 14 4.65 -2.70 -9.19
N ILE A 15 3.76 -1.87 -8.65
CA ILE A 15 3.67 -0.47 -9.09
C ILE A 15 5.03 0.21 -8.79
N PRO A 16 5.57 1.03 -9.70
CA PRO A 16 6.74 1.82 -9.38
C PRO A 16 6.49 2.66 -8.12
N SER A 17 7.42 2.60 -7.17
CA SER A 17 7.29 3.23 -5.85
C SER A 17 8.55 4.02 -5.50
N ASN A 18 8.51 4.82 -4.44
CA ASN A 18 9.53 5.80 -4.06
C ASN A 18 9.91 6.75 -5.21
N VAL A 19 8.92 7.17 -5.99
CA VAL A 19 9.13 8.13 -7.07
C VAL A 19 8.97 9.54 -6.51
N GLU A 20 10.00 10.37 -6.65
CA GLU A 20 9.89 11.79 -6.35
C GLU A 20 9.09 12.49 -7.45
N VAL A 21 8.12 13.30 -7.04
CA VAL A 21 7.18 13.98 -7.94
C VAL A 21 7.14 15.47 -7.65
N LEU A 22 6.77 16.25 -8.66
CA LEU A 22 6.56 17.69 -8.50
C LEU A 22 5.33 17.96 -7.62
N ASP A 23 5.34 19.07 -6.88
CA ASP A 23 4.22 19.45 -5.99
C ASP A 23 2.87 19.50 -6.73
N GLU A 24 2.87 19.92 -8.00
CA GLU A 24 1.67 19.98 -8.85
C GLU A 24 0.97 18.61 -9.03
N VAL A 25 1.69 17.50 -8.87
CA VAL A 25 1.12 16.14 -8.97
C VAL A 25 0.01 15.93 -7.94
N ARG A 26 0.06 16.56 -6.77
CA ARG A 26 -1.01 16.44 -5.75
C ARG A 26 -2.37 16.93 -6.27
N HIS A 27 -2.39 17.86 -7.22
CA HIS A 27 -3.61 18.39 -7.83
C HIS A 27 -4.10 17.58 -9.03
N ARG A 28 -3.29 16.64 -9.53
CA ARG A 28 -3.58 15.80 -10.70
C ARG A 28 -3.22 14.34 -10.44
N PHE A 29 -3.36 13.90 -9.19
CA PHE A 29 -2.84 12.61 -8.74
C PHE A 29 -3.45 11.45 -9.53
N GLY A 30 -4.76 11.48 -9.78
CA GLY A 30 -5.43 10.47 -10.61
C GLY A 30 -4.79 10.32 -12.00
N SER A 31 -4.59 11.43 -12.72
CA SER A 31 -3.98 11.41 -14.06
C SER A 31 -2.50 10.98 -14.04
N PHE A 32 -1.76 11.34 -13.00
CA PHE A 32 -0.40 10.86 -12.79
C PHE A 32 -0.39 9.34 -12.56
N TYR A 33 -1.23 8.86 -11.65
CA TYR A 33 -1.30 7.45 -11.28
C TYR A 33 -1.72 6.58 -12.47
N VAL A 34 -2.71 7.02 -13.26
CA VAL A 34 -3.12 6.32 -14.49
C VAL A 34 -1.95 6.17 -15.47
N GLN A 35 -1.20 7.24 -15.73
CA GLN A 35 -0.04 7.18 -16.63
C GLN A 35 1.07 6.28 -16.09
N LEU A 36 1.35 6.35 -14.78
CA LEU A 36 2.35 5.49 -14.15
C LEU A 36 1.95 4.01 -14.25
N PHE A 37 0.69 3.71 -13.97
CA PHE A 37 0.13 2.36 -14.03
C PHE A 37 0.14 1.82 -15.45
N ASP A 38 -0.30 2.61 -16.44
CA ASP A 38 -0.30 2.21 -17.84
C ASP A 38 1.14 1.95 -18.33
N ALA A 39 2.11 2.80 -17.96
CA ALA A 39 3.53 2.58 -18.27
C ALA A 39 4.10 1.32 -17.60
N ALA A 40 3.73 1.05 -16.34
CA ALA A 40 4.13 -0.16 -15.63
C ALA A 40 3.58 -1.42 -16.32
N LEU A 41 2.32 -1.37 -16.76
CA LEU A 41 1.67 -2.47 -17.45
C LEU A 41 2.24 -2.69 -18.86
N GLU A 42 2.49 -1.62 -19.61
CA GLU A 42 3.14 -1.68 -20.93
C GLU A 42 4.53 -2.32 -20.84
N LYS A 43 5.36 -1.86 -19.89
CA LYS A 43 6.67 -2.47 -19.61
C LYS A 43 6.57 -3.94 -19.20
N ALA A 44 5.45 -4.33 -18.58
CA ALA A 44 5.19 -5.72 -18.23
C ALA A 44 4.68 -6.58 -19.40
N GLY A 45 4.34 -5.98 -20.55
CA GLY A 45 3.82 -6.66 -21.74
C GLY A 45 2.30 -6.63 -21.87
N GLY A 46 1.61 -5.72 -21.17
CA GLY A 46 0.15 -5.52 -21.25
C GLY A 46 -0.72 -6.54 -20.51
N LYS A 47 -0.13 -7.67 -20.05
CA LYS A 47 -0.84 -8.81 -19.45
C LYS A 47 -0.28 -9.17 -18.08
N ALA A 48 -0.36 -8.22 -17.15
CA ALA A 48 0.16 -8.41 -15.79
C ALA A 48 -0.84 -7.94 -14.73
N LEU A 49 -0.69 -8.49 -13.54
CA LEU A 49 -1.30 -7.98 -12.32
C LEU A 49 -0.25 -7.15 -11.57
N VAL A 50 -0.62 -5.92 -11.26
CA VAL A 50 0.23 -4.94 -10.60
C VAL A 50 -0.16 -4.86 -9.13
N THR A 51 0.75 -5.23 -8.24
CA THR A 51 0.59 -5.03 -6.80
C THR A 51 0.83 -3.57 -6.46
N GLU A 52 -0.19 -2.90 -5.92
CA GLU A 52 -0.09 -1.53 -5.39
C GLU A 52 0.17 -1.52 -3.88
N TYR A 53 -0.37 -2.51 -3.17
CA TYR A 53 -0.29 -2.59 -1.71
C TYR A 53 -0.24 -4.05 -1.27
N ALA A 54 0.64 -4.36 -0.32
CA ALA A 54 0.70 -5.64 0.38
C ALA A 54 1.26 -5.43 1.79
N TRP A 55 0.38 -5.25 2.76
CA TRP A 55 0.76 -4.97 4.16
C TRP A 55 -0.41 -5.24 5.13
N GLN A 56 -0.14 -5.11 6.42
CA GLN A 56 -0.99 -5.53 7.52
C GLN A 56 -2.08 -4.48 7.74
N THR A 57 -3.28 -4.92 8.08
CA THR A 57 -4.46 -4.04 8.23
C THR A 57 -4.47 -3.26 9.54
N ASP A 58 -3.64 -3.67 10.51
CA ASP A 58 -3.58 -3.12 11.87
C ASP A 58 -2.62 -1.92 12.02
N SER A 59 -1.81 -1.65 11.01
CA SER A 59 -0.71 -0.69 11.10
C SER A 59 -0.55 0.06 9.78
N CYS A 60 -0.11 1.31 9.90
CA CYS A 60 -0.06 2.22 8.77
C CYS A 60 1.03 3.27 9.07
N ASP A 61 2.26 3.07 8.57
CA ASP A 61 3.42 3.88 8.98
C ASP A 61 4.31 4.40 7.82
N PRO A 62 4.49 5.73 7.70
CA PRO A 62 3.55 6.78 8.09
C PRO A 62 2.34 6.77 7.15
N CYS A 63 1.14 6.81 7.70
CA CYS A 63 -0.06 6.85 6.89
C CYS A 63 -0.75 8.20 6.88
N PRO A 64 -1.15 8.68 5.69
CA PRO A 64 -1.91 9.91 5.55
C PRO A 64 -3.37 9.76 5.99
N VAL A 65 -3.84 8.54 6.23
CA VAL A 65 -5.19 8.20 6.68
C VAL A 65 -5.16 7.16 7.81
N PRO A 66 -6.19 7.08 8.65
CA PRO A 66 -6.30 6.02 9.66
C PRO A 66 -6.19 4.62 9.04
N PRO A 67 -5.68 3.63 9.79
CA PRO A 67 -5.75 2.22 9.39
C PRO A 67 -7.19 1.77 9.11
N LEU A 68 -7.32 0.63 8.41
CA LEU A 68 -8.62 0.05 8.12
C LEU A 68 -9.37 -0.32 9.40
N THR A 69 -10.66 0.01 9.44
CA THR A 69 -11.56 -0.34 10.53
C THR A 69 -12.11 -1.75 10.35
N PRO A 70 -12.67 -2.38 11.41
CA PRO A 70 -13.37 -3.65 11.26
C PRO A 70 -14.50 -3.60 10.22
N ALA A 71 -15.19 -2.46 10.08
CA ALA A 71 -16.24 -2.27 9.07
C ALA A 71 -15.70 -2.33 7.63
N ASP A 72 -14.50 -1.77 7.40
CA ASP A 72 -13.83 -1.87 6.11
C ASP A 72 -13.45 -3.33 5.81
N LEU A 73 -12.96 -4.06 6.81
CA LEU A 73 -12.63 -5.48 6.66
C LEU A 73 -13.86 -6.31 6.30
N TYR A 74 -15.03 -6.06 6.90
CA TYR A 74 -16.27 -6.72 6.50
C TYR A 74 -16.66 -6.41 5.05
N THR A 75 -16.49 -5.17 4.60
CA THR A 75 -16.76 -4.78 3.20
C THR A 75 -15.82 -5.48 2.23
N LEU A 76 -14.61 -5.82 2.67
CA LEU A 76 -13.62 -6.57 1.89
C LEU A 76 -13.81 -8.11 1.96
N GLY A 77 -14.97 -8.58 2.42
CA GLY A 77 -15.27 -10.01 2.54
C GLY A 77 -14.77 -10.63 3.85
N GLY A 78 -14.52 -9.80 4.88
CA GLY A 78 -14.08 -10.27 6.18
C GLY A 78 -15.09 -11.17 6.90
N ASP A 79 -16.36 -11.05 6.53
CA ASP A 79 -17.49 -11.85 7.00
C ASP A 79 -17.40 -13.32 6.61
N VAL A 80 -16.74 -13.65 5.49
CA VAL A 80 -16.58 -15.06 5.05
C VAL A 80 -15.54 -15.84 5.84
N PHE A 81 -14.68 -15.16 6.62
CA PHE A 81 -13.67 -15.79 7.47
C PHE A 81 -14.23 -16.21 8.85
N GLY A 82 -15.54 -16.44 8.95
CA GLY A 82 -16.29 -16.83 10.15
C GLY A 82 -15.94 -18.20 10.76
N GLU A 83 -14.84 -18.83 10.37
CA GLU A 83 -14.38 -20.12 10.91
C GLU A 83 -12.89 -20.02 11.27
N GLY A 84 -12.60 -19.76 12.55
CA GLY A 84 -11.22 -19.69 13.03
C GLY A 84 -10.97 -19.05 14.38
N SER A 85 -12.02 -18.55 15.06
CA SER A 85 -11.95 -18.39 16.51
C SER A 85 -13.14 -19.11 17.12
N ALA A 86 -13.00 -20.44 17.22
CA ALA A 86 -13.62 -21.14 18.33
C ALA A 86 -13.35 -20.30 19.57
N SER A 87 -14.40 -19.87 20.25
CA SER A 87 -14.30 -19.62 21.69
C SER A 87 -13.60 -20.83 22.30
N ASP A 88 -12.68 -20.62 23.25
CA ASP A 88 -12.04 -21.71 24.02
C ASP A 88 -13.08 -22.70 24.61
N ASP A 89 -14.35 -22.30 24.65
CA ASP A 89 -15.49 -23.04 25.17
C ASP A 89 -16.27 -23.87 24.12
N GLY A 90 -15.82 -23.96 22.86
CA GLY A 90 -16.35 -24.94 21.88
C GLY A 90 -17.79 -24.75 21.40
N GLU A 91 -18.46 -23.65 21.73
CA GLU A 91 -19.81 -23.38 21.24
C GLU A 91 -19.84 -22.76 19.83
N PRO A 92 -20.68 -23.25 18.91
CA PRO A 92 -20.87 -22.65 17.60
C PRO A 92 -21.54 -21.28 17.72
N ARG A 93 -20.90 -20.24 17.16
CA ARG A 93 -21.49 -18.89 17.12
C ARG A 93 -22.71 -18.85 16.19
N VAL A 94 -23.74 -18.13 16.63
CA VAL A 94 -24.96 -17.89 15.83
C VAL A 94 -24.62 -16.93 14.69
N ALA A 95 -24.93 -17.33 13.46
CA ALA A 95 -24.76 -16.49 12.28
C ALA A 95 -25.48 -15.15 12.45
N GLY A 96 -24.76 -14.04 12.28
CA GLY A 96 -25.30 -12.67 12.41
C GLY A 96 -25.00 -11.94 13.72
N GLN A 97 -24.25 -12.53 14.66
CA GLN A 97 -23.76 -11.79 15.82
C GLN A 97 -22.46 -11.00 15.51
N PRO A 98 -22.39 -9.69 15.86
CA PRO A 98 -21.16 -8.91 15.72
C PRO A 98 -20.07 -9.44 16.66
N TYR A 99 -18.87 -9.68 16.11
CA TYR A 99 -17.70 -10.07 16.88
C TYR A 99 -17.03 -8.84 17.51
N PHE A 100 -16.82 -8.86 18.82
CA PHE A 100 -16.14 -7.81 19.61
C PHE A 100 -14.80 -8.29 20.23
N GLY A 101 -14.09 -9.23 19.58
CA GLY A 101 -12.74 -9.62 19.99
C GLY A 101 -11.64 -8.73 19.38
N PRO A 102 -10.36 -8.92 19.77
CA PRO A 102 -9.25 -8.15 19.21
C PRO A 102 -9.22 -8.31 17.69
N ALA A 103 -9.06 -7.20 16.98
CA ALA A 103 -9.02 -7.19 15.53
C ALA A 103 -7.89 -8.10 15.05
N SER A 104 -8.21 -9.16 14.32
CA SER A 104 -7.21 -9.99 13.67
C SER A 104 -6.49 -9.16 12.61
N SER A 105 -5.17 -9.03 12.72
CA SER A 105 -4.33 -8.39 11.71
C SER A 105 -4.23 -9.29 10.48
N TRP A 106 -4.65 -8.79 9.32
CA TRP A 106 -4.59 -9.50 8.04
C TRP A 106 -3.62 -8.81 7.10
N VAL A 107 -3.03 -9.56 6.18
CA VAL A 107 -2.34 -8.96 5.04
C VAL A 107 -3.38 -8.65 3.96
N LEU A 108 -3.59 -7.36 3.69
CA LEU A 108 -4.37 -6.92 2.54
C LEU A 108 -3.45 -6.80 1.33
N THR A 109 -3.85 -7.42 0.21
CA THR A 109 -3.18 -7.21 -1.09
C THR A 109 -4.13 -6.47 -2.04
N ARG A 110 -3.68 -5.35 -2.59
CA ARG A 110 -4.39 -4.60 -3.64
C ARG A 110 -3.70 -4.85 -4.98
N LEU A 111 -4.43 -5.47 -5.91
CA LEU A 111 -3.97 -5.82 -7.25
C LEU A 111 -4.76 -5.02 -8.29
N HIS A 112 -4.05 -4.47 -9.28
CA HIS A 112 -4.62 -3.74 -10.40
C HIS A 112 -4.24 -4.39 -11.72
N THR A 113 -5.13 -4.31 -12.70
CA THR A 113 -4.86 -4.77 -14.06
C THR A 113 -5.79 -4.07 -15.05
N ARG A 114 -5.44 -4.07 -16.35
CA ARG A 114 -6.36 -3.61 -17.41
C ARG A 114 -6.94 -4.82 -18.13
N TYR A 115 -8.25 -4.95 -18.01
CA TYR A 115 -9.02 -5.92 -18.76
C TYR A 115 -9.34 -5.38 -20.16
N SER A 116 -9.10 -6.19 -21.19
CA SER A 116 -9.47 -5.89 -22.57
C SER A 116 -9.80 -7.19 -23.29
N LYS A 117 -10.27 -7.13 -24.53
CA LYS A 117 -10.50 -8.35 -25.32
C LYS A 117 -9.22 -9.14 -25.58
N ASP A 118 -8.07 -8.46 -25.58
CA ASP A 118 -6.78 -9.04 -25.93
C ASP A 118 -5.94 -9.38 -24.68
N THR A 119 -6.38 -9.00 -23.48
CA THR A 119 -5.67 -9.19 -22.19
C THR A 119 -6.58 -9.89 -21.17
N LEU A 120 -5.99 -10.69 -20.27
CA LEU A 120 -6.73 -11.41 -19.21
C LEU A 120 -7.87 -12.31 -19.73
N SER A 121 -7.56 -13.20 -20.69
CA SER A 121 -8.53 -14.08 -21.34
C SER A 121 -9.07 -15.22 -20.47
N GLU A 122 -8.51 -15.40 -19.27
CA GLU A 122 -8.86 -16.46 -18.32
C GLU A 122 -9.14 -15.86 -16.94
N ASP A 123 -9.94 -16.57 -16.13
CA ASP A 123 -10.16 -16.21 -14.73
C ASP A 123 -8.83 -16.15 -13.96
N ILE A 124 -8.71 -15.19 -13.06
CA ILE A 124 -7.50 -15.01 -12.26
C ILE A 124 -7.48 -16.07 -11.15
N VAL A 125 -6.40 -16.84 -11.10
CA VAL A 125 -6.15 -17.82 -10.04
C VAL A 125 -5.17 -17.20 -9.05
N PHE A 126 -5.54 -17.14 -7.77
CA PHE A 126 -4.67 -16.60 -6.74
C PHE A 126 -3.89 -17.70 -6.01
N THR A 127 -2.65 -17.39 -5.64
CA THR A 127 -1.81 -18.24 -4.80
C THR A 127 -1.15 -17.40 -3.70
N PRO A 128 -0.93 -17.96 -2.49
CA PRO A 128 -0.15 -17.30 -1.45
C PRO A 128 1.28 -17.05 -1.93
N ALA A 129 1.85 -15.92 -1.52
CA ALA A 129 3.16 -15.53 -1.96
C ALA A 129 4.02 -14.96 -0.82
N LYS A 130 5.33 -15.09 -1.00
CA LYS A 130 6.31 -14.75 0.03
C LYS A 130 6.28 -13.26 0.38
N PRO A 131 6.57 -12.87 1.62
CA PRO A 131 6.48 -11.48 2.03
C PRO A 131 7.51 -10.60 1.32
N VAL A 132 7.10 -9.36 1.05
CA VAL A 132 7.94 -8.35 0.37
C VAL A 132 7.86 -7.02 1.09
N ARG A 133 8.91 -6.20 0.93
CA ARG A 133 8.96 -4.80 1.34
C ARG A 133 9.31 -3.90 0.16
N GLY A 134 8.84 -2.67 0.20
CA GLY A 134 9.21 -1.60 -0.72
C GLY A 134 8.27 -0.41 -0.60
N GLY A 135 8.65 0.73 -1.18
CA GLY A 135 7.88 1.96 -1.00
C GLY A 135 8.04 2.54 0.40
N ARG A 136 9.22 2.34 1.00
CA ARG A 136 9.58 2.85 2.31
C ARG A 136 10.65 3.91 2.19
N ALA A 137 10.74 4.71 3.25
CA ALA A 137 11.87 5.56 3.52
C ALA A 137 12.44 5.10 4.85
N LEU A 138 13.75 4.86 4.92
CA LEU A 138 14.43 4.66 6.18
C LEU A 138 14.72 6.02 6.84
N GLY A 139 15.17 5.98 8.10
CA GLY A 139 15.45 7.10 9.01
C GLY A 139 15.42 8.53 8.43
N TYR A 140 14.66 9.43 9.07
CA TYR A 140 14.46 10.83 8.66
C TYR A 140 14.02 10.95 7.19
N GLY A 141 13.12 10.08 6.72
CA GLY A 141 12.51 10.15 5.38
C GLY A 141 13.47 10.10 4.19
N LYS A 142 14.69 9.55 4.39
CA LYS A 142 15.60 9.24 3.30
C LYS A 142 15.10 7.96 2.60
N SER A 143 14.78 8.07 1.31
CA SER A 143 14.55 6.88 0.49
C SER A 143 15.91 6.38 0.03
N ASP A 144 16.49 5.44 0.75
CA ASP A 144 17.67 4.69 0.32
C ASP A 144 17.31 3.53 -0.62
N GLU A 145 16.05 3.12 -0.62
CA GLU A 145 15.46 2.27 -1.64
C GLU A 145 15.51 2.97 -3.01
N GLN A 146 16.06 2.30 -4.02
CA GLN A 146 15.99 2.77 -5.40
C GLN A 146 14.52 2.85 -5.86
N PRO A 147 14.18 3.80 -6.75
CA PRO A 147 12.82 3.87 -7.31
C PRO A 147 12.38 2.52 -7.89
N GLY A 148 11.25 2.00 -7.41
CA GLY A 148 10.70 0.71 -7.79
C GLY A 148 11.38 -0.53 -7.16
N ALA A 149 12.28 -0.34 -6.20
CA ALA A 149 12.88 -1.46 -5.47
C ALA A 149 11.82 -2.22 -4.65
N VAL A 150 11.80 -3.54 -4.82
CA VAL A 150 10.99 -4.46 -4.03
C VAL A 150 11.87 -5.64 -3.65
N GLU A 151 11.91 -5.94 -2.36
CA GLU A 151 12.79 -6.96 -1.80
C GLU A 151 11.99 -7.96 -0.98
N MET A 152 12.51 -9.19 -0.91
CA MET A 152 11.96 -10.21 -0.02
C MET A 152 12.16 -9.78 1.44
N ALA A 153 11.15 -10.04 2.27
CA ALA A 153 11.17 -9.65 3.68
C ALA A 153 10.61 -10.76 4.57
N SER A 154 10.79 -10.60 5.88
CA SER A 154 10.17 -11.48 6.89
C SER A 154 8.69 -11.17 7.13
N SER A 155 8.23 -9.99 6.73
CA SER A 155 6.83 -9.53 6.84
C SER A 155 6.45 -8.72 5.61
N ASN A 156 5.16 -8.71 5.28
CA ASN A 156 4.65 -7.91 4.17
C ASN A 156 4.68 -6.45 4.57
N ASN A 157 5.22 -5.62 3.69
CA ASN A 157 5.41 -4.22 3.97
C ASN A 157 5.63 -3.38 2.70
N PHE A 158 4.76 -3.56 1.71
CA PHE A 158 4.83 -2.89 0.43
C PHE A 158 3.67 -1.92 0.21
N GLN A 159 3.97 -0.74 -0.31
CA GLN A 159 3.00 0.23 -0.80
C GLN A 159 3.56 1.05 -1.96
N GLY A 160 2.68 1.51 -2.86
CA GLY A 160 3.01 2.61 -3.78
C GLY A 160 3.23 3.91 -3.01
N ARG A 161 4.39 4.54 -3.20
CA ARG A 161 4.78 5.79 -2.53
C ARG A 161 5.28 6.79 -3.57
N TYR A 162 4.70 7.99 -3.53
CA TYR A 162 5.04 9.12 -4.39
C TYR A 162 5.34 10.33 -3.52
N ILE A 163 6.52 10.91 -3.68
CA ILE A 163 7.12 11.79 -2.66
C ILE A 163 7.23 13.21 -3.20
N ILE A 164 6.59 14.15 -2.52
CA ILE A 164 6.87 15.58 -2.69
C ILE A 164 7.82 15.98 -1.56
N ARG A 165 8.95 16.57 -1.92
CA ARG A 165 9.95 17.05 -0.95
C ARG A 165 9.87 18.56 -0.83
N HIS A 166 9.56 19.04 0.36
CA HIS A 166 9.59 20.46 0.69
C HIS A 166 10.96 20.80 1.28
N TYR A 167 11.82 21.40 0.46
CA TYR A 167 13.13 21.85 0.89
C TYR A 167 13.00 23.04 1.84
N TRP A 168 13.96 23.20 2.74
CA TRP A 168 14.01 24.37 3.61
C TRP A 168 14.30 25.64 2.78
N GLU A 169 13.36 26.58 2.81
CA GLU A 169 13.47 27.86 2.07
C GLU A 169 13.84 29.05 2.98
N GLY A 170 13.84 28.84 4.30
CA GLY A 170 14.18 29.88 5.28
C GLY A 170 15.70 30.13 5.40
N GLU A 171 16.05 31.09 6.24
CA GLU A 171 17.46 31.30 6.61
C GLU A 171 17.98 30.13 7.45
N VAL A 172 19.21 29.69 7.18
CA VAL A 172 19.86 28.61 7.92
C VAL A 172 20.54 29.20 9.15
N ALA A 173 19.90 29.07 10.31
CA ALA A 173 20.36 29.69 11.55
C ALA A 173 21.32 28.82 12.38
N CYS A 174 21.58 27.56 11.99
CA CYS A 174 22.46 26.65 12.73
C CYS A 174 23.87 26.61 12.13
N ASP A 175 24.89 26.48 12.99
CA ASP A 175 26.30 26.50 12.57
C ASP A 175 26.72 25.30 11.71
N ASN A 176 26.03 24.16 11.85
CA ASN A 176 26.32 22.94 11.08
C ASN A 176 25.00 22.28 10.59
N PRO A 177 24.42 22.79 9.48
CA PRO A 177 23.16 22.26 8.96
C PRO A 177 23.31 20.85 8.40
N GLU A 178 22.42 19.95 8.81
CA GLU A 178 22.36 18.59 8.28
C GLU A 178 21.28 18.47 7.19
N TRP A 179 21.71 18.59 5.93
CA TRP A 179 20.84 18.49 4.77
C TRP A 179 20.37 17.06 4.49
N GLY A 180 19.22 16.95 3.82
CA GLY A 180 18.64 15.67 3.41
C GLY A 180 18.07 14.84 4.56
N ARG A 181 17.91 15.41 5.75
CA ARG A 181 17.05 14.86 6.80
C ARG A 181 15.64 15.41 6.63
N TRP A 182 14.69 14.52 6.39
CA TRP A 182 13.29 14.83 6.19
C TRP A 182 12.50 14.53 7.45
N GLY A 183 11.57 15.41 7.78
CA GLY A 183 10.69 15.30 8.93
C GLY A 183 9.35 15.99 8.65
N GLY A 184 8.51 16.07 9.67
CA GLY A 184 7.29 16.87 9.60
C GLY A 184 7.59 18.37 9.47
N PRO A 185 6.56 19.21 9.21
CA PRO A 185 6.72 20.65 9.12
C PRO A 185 7.37 21.23 10.39
N PRO A 186 8.38 22.11 10.26
CA PRO A 186 9.08 22.72 11.41
C PRO A 186 8.14 23.41 12.41
N ASP A 187 7.04 23.97 11.93
CA ASP A 187 6.04 24.68 12.74
C ASP A 187 4.94 23.78 13.32
N GLY A 188 5.08 22.44 13.23
CA GLY A 188 4.14 21.48 13.83
C GLY A 188 2.80 21.36 13.11
N GLY A 189 2.74 21.64 11.80
CA GLY A 189 1.53 21.52 11.00
C GLY A 189 1.13 20.08 10.69
N ASP A 190 0.24 19.49 11.48
CA ASP A 190 -0.31 18.13 11.28
C ASP A 190 -1.42 18.07 10.21
N ARG A 191 -1.16 18.53 8.99
CA ARG A 191 -2.13 18.37 7.90
C ARG A 191 -1.53 17.62 6.74
N THR A 192 -1.20 16.35 6.98
CA THR A 192 -1.12 15.39 5.89
C THR A 192 -2.50 15.33 5.23
N GLN A 193 -2.64 15.98 4.07
CA GLN A 193 -3.84 15.88 3.25
C GLN A 193 -3.66 14.69 2.33
N ALA A 194 -4.34 13.59 2.65
CA ALA A 194 -4.48 12.49 1.70
C ALA A 194 -5.17 13.03 0.44
N ALA A 195 -4.70 12.63 -0.74
CA ALA A 195 -5.43 12.87 -1.97
C ALA A 195 -6.74 12.06 -1.91
N THR A 196 -7.88 12.74 -1.72
CA THR A 196 -9.21 12.10 -1.62
C THR A 196 -9.87 11.89 -2.98
N GLU A 197 -9.36 12.54 -4.03
CA GLU A 197 -9.76 12.36 -5.42
C GLU A 197 -8.96 11.19 -6.01
N LEU A 198 -9.31 9.97 -5.61
CA LEU A 198 -8.90 8.76 -6.31
C LEU A 198 -9.93 8.55 -7.43
N ALA A 199 -9.44 8.55 -8.67
CA ALA A 199 -10.23 8.46 -9.89
C ALA A 199 -11.29 7.34 -9.87
#